data_AF-A0A5C6D1S6-F1
#
_entry.id   AF-A0A5C6D1S6-F1
#
_cell.length_a   1.000
_cell.length_b   1.000
_cell.length_c   1.000
_cell.angle_alpha   90.00
_cell.angle_beta   90.00
_cell.angle_gamma   90.00
#
_symmetry.space_group_name_H-M   'P 1'
#
loop_
_entity.id
_entity.type
_entity.pdbx_description
1 polymer ?
#
loop_
_entity_poly.entity_id
_entity_poly.type
_entity_poly.pdbx_seq_one_letter_code
_entity_poly.pdbx_strand_id
1 'polypeptide(L)'
;MTHTMKMEFDEHSKVYRGLLIGAGYFSRFHLDAWQRLANAEIVGICDFDIEKAHAAASAYGIPSVFADVGQALQCDDLDFVDIATQPQGRFEIVRQVVTRGLPMICQKPIADDFAGASRLLDWIQTQQSVFMVHENFRFQPWYREIKRMLEANAIGDRLHTITMRTRMGDGWGEDAYLNRQPYFRTMPRMLMHETGIHFADTFRYLAGEVSQCSGDLRRLNSDIQGEDTGAFMLRFASGAVGVWDASRYNESLSEDPLYTFGELSVEANGGSLWMDGQGNITIKPLGQPAYMHPYERSQLGFAGDCVYACQKHFLDVLAGNAACETSPSEYLKSLRVIESVYESARHDCFVPVDALKSTSRRPQRTVIDLSLPVDNDMRGVAIKPAKTIEKEGWNATTLELYSHAGTHMDAPVHFVHGGKTLDQRDLSVCCGPARIVNLAPASPRQLHTIDDITRAIGEVYPGDRLLFRTDWYKRYGTPEYRDELPRVSIELAQWLVKQQVAMIGVEPPSVADVNNITELTSVHQTLFHGGVLIVEGLANLDRLTQPEVEFIALPLCIIGGDGCPVRAIAIEEDEANL
;
A
#
# COMPACT_ATOMS: atom_id res chain seq x y z
N MET A 1 -32.69 -17.01 45.82
CA MET A 1 -31.55 -17.94 45.81
C MET A 1 -31.33 -18.34 44.35
N THR A 2 -30.54 -17.54 43.65
CA THR A 2 -30.20 -17.71 42.24
C THR A 2 -29.06 -18.71 42.13
N HIS A 3 -29.31 -19.84 41.49
CA HIS A 3 -28.27 -20.80 41.12
C HIS A 3 -27.44 -20.18 39.99
N THR A 4 -26.26 -19.67 40.33
CA THR A 4 -25.21 -19.35 39.37
C THR A 4 -24.56 -20.66 38.99
N MET A 5 -24.88 -21.22 37.81
CA MET A 5 -24.06 -22.25 37.20
C MET A 5 -22.71 -21.60 36.85
N LYS A 6 -21.70 -21.82 37.69
CA LYS A 6 -20.31 -21.71 37.24
C LYS A 6 -20.11 -22.79 36.18
N MET A 7 -19.86 -22.39 34.95
CA MET A 7 -19.26 -23.31 33.98
C MET A 7 -17.89 -23.70 34.54
N GLU A 8 -17.72 -24.98 34.87
CA GLU A 8 -16.41 -25.54 35.18
C GLU A 8 -15.58 -25.51 33.88
N PHE A 9 -14.59 -24.61 33.81
CA PHE A 9 -13.55 -24.66 32.79
C PHE A 9 -12.51 -25.69 33.20
N ASP A 10 -12.03 -26.45 32.22
CA ASP A 10 -10.89 -27.35 32.38
C ASP A 10 -9.64 -26.54 32.72
N GLU A 11 -9.03 -26.79 33.88
CA GLU A 11 -7.80 -26.16 34.40
C GLU A 11 -6.57 -26.33 33.47
N HIS A 12 -6.73 -27.01 32.32
CA HIS A 12 -5.68 -27.34 31.36
C HIS A 12 -5.75 -26.55 30.04
N SER A 13 -6.68 -25.60 29.87
CA SER A 13 -6.76 -24.82 28.63
C SER A 13 -5.59 -23.82 28.49
N LYS A 14 -4.85 -23.89 27.37
CA LYS A 14 -3.77 -22.95 27.05
C LYS A 14 -4.30 -21.51 27.01
N VAL A 15 -3.65 -20.61 27.73
CA VAL A 15 -3.87 -19.16 27.61
C VAL A 15 -2.92 -18.62 26.56
N TYR A 16 -3.45 -18.06 25.48
CA TYR A 16 -2.66 -17.47 24.38
C TYR A 16 -2.19 -16.07 24.74
N ARG A 17 -0.90 -15.81 24.60
CA ARG A 17 -0.28 -14.52 24.94
C ARG A 17 -0.10 -13.65 23.70
N GLY A 18 -0.79 -12.53 23.66
CA GLY A 18 -0.82 -11.61 22.52
C GLY A 18 -0.04 -10.32 22.73
N LEU A 19 0.52 -9.78 21.65
CA LEU A 19 1.01 -8.41 21.57
C LEU A 19 0.05 -7.58 20.69
N LEU A 20 -0.43 -6.44 21.19
CA LEU A 20 -1.20 -5.50 20.37
C LEU A 20 -0.30 -4.40 19.80
N ILE A 21 -0.36 -4.15 18.49
CA ILE A 21 0.37 -3.08 17.81
C ILE A 21 -0.65 -2.09 17.24
N GLY A 22 -0.66 -0.86 17.78
CA GLY A 22 -1.54 0.24 17.41
C GLY A 22 -2.64 0.51 18.45
N ALA A 23 -2.44 1.53 19.28
CA ALA A 23 -3.36 2.02 20.32
C ALA A 23 -4.33 3.10 19.79
N GLY A 24 -4.77 2.98 18.54
CA GLY A 24 -5.70 3.91 17.89
C GLY A 24 -7.16 3.74 18.35
N TYR A 25 -8.07 4.55 17.81
CA TYR A 25 -9.49 4.57 18.20
C TYR A 25 -10.16 3.19 18.24
N PHE A 26 -9.94 2.35 17.22
CA PHE A 26 -10.62 1.06 17.12
C PHE A 26 -10.00 -0.03 18.01
N SER A 27 -8.75 0.14 18.45
CA SER A 27 -8.04 -0.82 19.31
C SER A 27 -8.76 -1.08 20.64
N ARG A 28 -9.51 -0.11 21.16
CA ARG A 28 -10.31 -0.26 22.39
C ARG A 28 -11.34 -1.39 22.30
N PHE A 29 -11.91 -1.62 21.11
CA PHE A 29 -12.86 -2.70 20.91
C PHE A 29 -12.15 -4.05 20.87
N HIS A 30 -10.93 -4.08 20.31
CA HIS A 30 -10.09 -5.27 20.33
C HIS A 30 -9.69 -5.62 21.76
N LEU A 31 -9.23 -4.64 22.55
CA LEU A 31 -8.82 -4.83 23.94
C LEU A 31 -9.98 -5.25 24.85
N ASP A 32 -11.16 -4.63 24.70
CA ASP A 32 -12.38 -5.04 25.44
C ASP A 32 -12.74 -6.50 25.18
N ALA A 33 -12.66 -6.92 23.91
CA ALA A 33 -12.95 -8.29 23.53
C ALA A 33 -11.87 -9.27 24.05
N TRP A 34 -10.58 -8.95 23.90
CA TRP A 34 -9.48 -9.77 24.43
C TRP A 34 -9.58 -9.96 25.93
N GLN A 35 -9.90 -8.91 26.70
CA GLN A 35 -10.04 -8.98 28.15
C GLN A 35 -11.15 -9.92 28.61
N ARG A 36 -12.17 -10.15 27.76
CA ARG A 36 -13.29 -11.06 28.06
C ARG A 36 -13.04 -12.51 27.62
N LEU A 37 -12.03 -12.77 26.80
CA LEU A 37 -11.67 -14.11 26.33
C LEU A 37 -10.79 -14.81 27.38
N ALA A 38 -11.36 -15.77 28.10
CA ALA A 38 -10.67 -16.46 29.22
C ALA A 38 -9.39 -17.22 28.82
N ASN A 39 -9.24 -17.54 27.53
CA ASN A 39 -8.10 -18.28 26.98
C ASN A 39 -7.12 -17.38 26.20
N ALA A 40 -7.15 -16.05 26.39
CA ALA A 40 -6.14 -15.15 25.84
C ALA A 40 -5.82 -14.00 26.80
N GLU A 41 -4.61 -13.48 26.71
CA GLU A 41 -4.19 -12.29 27.43
C GLU A 41 -3.30 -11.40 26.54
N ILE A 42 -3.51 -10.09 26.58
CA ILE A 42 -2.61 -9.14 25.92
C ILE A 42 -1.53 -8.73 26.91
N VAL A 43 -0.30 -9.17 26.64
CA VAL A 43 0.86 -9.02 27.55
C VAL A 43 1.73 -7.82 27.22
N GLY A 44 1.50 -7.21 26.06
CA GLY A 44 2.19 -6.00 25.63
C GLY A 44 1.36 -5.17 24.67
N ILE A 45 1.64 -3.88 24.65
CA ILE A 45 1.09 -2.95 23.67
C ILE A 45 2.20 -2.08 23.07
N CYS A 46 2.16 -1.86 21.76
CA CYS A 46 3.11 -1.05 21.03
C CYS A 46 2.40 0.04 20.23
N ASP A 47 2.84 1.28 20.35
CA ASP A 47 2.44 2.39 19.47
C ASP A 47 3.61 3.38 19.36
N PHE A 48 3.79 4.00 18.19
CA PHE A 48 4.81 5.03 18.02
C PHE A 48 4.50 6.27 18.87
N ASP A 49 3.22 6.52 19.13
CA ASP A 49 2.73 7.46 20.12
C ASP A 49 2.65 6.77 21.48
N ILE A 50 3.77 6.82 22.20
CA ILE A 50 3.95 6.10 23.46
C ILE A 50 2.91 6.49 24.53
N GLU A 51 2.38 7.71 24.47
CA GLU A 51 1.34 8.19 25.40
C GLU A 51 0.02 7.45 25.17
N LYS A 52 -0.36 7.18 23.91
CA LYS A 52 -1.53 6.34 23.60
C LYS A 52 -1.34 4.91 24.11
N ALA A 53 -0.14 4.35 23.92
CA ALA A 53 0.16 3.01 24.40
C ALA A 53 0.09 2.93 25.94
N HIS A 54 0.63 3.92 26.66
CA HIS A 54 0.51 4.00 28.12
C HIS A 54 -0.94 4.16 28.59
N ALA A 55 -1.72 5.01 27.94
CA ALA A 55 -3.13 5.21 28.28
C ALA A 55 -3.93 3.91 28.13
N ALA A 56 -3.75 3.20 27.02
CA ALA A 56 -4.39 1.91 26.79
C ALA A 56 -3.89 0.83 27.77
N ALA A 57 -2.58 0.75 28.02
CA ALA A 57 -2.02 -0.19 28.99
C ALA A 57 -2.59 0.03 30.39
N SER A 58 -2.70 1.29 30.83
CA SER A 58 -3.30 1.62 32.12
C SER A 58 -4.79 1.28 32.19
N ALA A 59 -5.54 1.48 31.10
CA ALA A 59 -6.98 1.22 31.07
C ALA A 59 -7.32 -0.29 31.12
N TYR A 60 -6.48 -1.12 30.52
CA TYR A 60 -6.70 -2.57 30.38
C TYR A 60 -5.79 -3.44 31.26
N GLY A 61 -4.87 -2.84 32.02
CA GLY A 61 -3.93 -3.56 32.89
C GLY A 61 -2.84 -4.33 32.14
N ILE A 62 -2.40 -3.83 30.99
CA ILE A 62 -1.36 -4.47 30.15
C ILE A 62 0.02 -4.17 30.75
N PRO A 63 0.86 -5.19 31.03
CA PRO A 63 2.06 -5.00 31.84
C PRO A 63 3.23 -4.35 31.08
N SER A 64 3.29 -4.50 29.74
CA SER A 64 4.42 -4.03 28.94
C SER A 64 3.99 -3.01 27.89
N VAL A 65 4.76 -1.94 27.73
CA VAL A 65 4.51 -0.85 26.78
C VAL A 65 5.76 -0.60 25.96
N PHE A 66 5.60 -0.47 24.64
CA PHE A 66 6.71 -0.32 23.70
C PHE A 66 6.44 0.83 22.71
N ALA A 67 7.53 1.49 22.27
CA ALA A 67 7.49 2.50 21.21
C ALA A 67 7.98 1.96 19.85
N ASP A 68 8.67 0.81 19.86
CA ASP A 68 9.28 0.19 18.68
C ASP A 68 8.78 -1.25 18.51
N VAL A 69 8.37 -1.59 17.29
CA VAL A 69 7.83 -2.92 16.97
C VAL A 69 8.89 -4.00 17.10
N GLY A 70 10.13 -3.71 16.68
CA GLY A 70 11.23 -4.66 16.76
C GLY A 70 11.52 -5.07 18.20
N GLN A 71 11.53 -4.09 19.12
CA GLN A 71 11.65 -4.30 20.57
C GLN A 71 10.44 -5.05 21.15
N ALA A 72 9.22 -4.67 20.77
CA ALA A 72 8.00 -5.30 21.26
C ALA A 72 7.95 -6.80 20.90
N LEU A 73 8.45 -7.18 19.72
CA LEU A 73 8.52 -8.57 19.25
C LEU A 73 9.62 -9.40 19.93
N GLN A 74 10.49 -8.78 20.75
CA GLN A 74 11.43 -9.51 21.62
C GLN A 74 10.80 -9.95 22.94
N CYS A 75 9.54 -9.62 23.22
CA CYS A 75 8.85 -10.11 24.40
C CYS A 75 8.82 -11.64 24.39
N ASP A 76 9.22 -12.26 25.50
CA ASP A 76 9.22 -13.72 25.65
C ASP A 76 7.78 -14.26 25.70
N ASP A 77 7.61 -15.48 25.20
CA ASP A 77 6.36 -16.24 25.24
C ASP A 77 5.16 -15.56 24.53
N LEU A 78 5.39 -14.89 23.39
CA LEU A 78 4.29 -14.45 22.51
C LEU A 78 3.76 -15.62 21.66
N ASP A 79 2.44 -15.78 21.63
CA ASP A 79 1.73 -16.74 20.79
C ASP A 79 1.13 -16.11 19.53
N PHE A 80 0.80 -14.80 19.57
CA PHE A 80 0.23 -14.10 18.42
C PHE A 80 0.43 -12.57 18.50
N VAL A 81 0.11 -11.89 17.41
CA VAL A 81 0.09 -10.42 17.31
C VAL A 81 -1.26 -9.92 16.79
N ASP A 82 -1.83 -8.90 17.42
CA ASP A 82 -2.99 -8.15 16.93
C ASP A 82 -2.54 -6.78 16.39
N ILE A 83 -2.62 -6.60 15.07
CA ILE A 83 -2.19 -5.37 14.39
C ILE A 83 -3.41 -4.49 14.16
N ALA A 84 -3.56 -3.45 14.98
CA ALA A 84 -4.66 -2.49 14.97
C ALA A 84 -4.22 -1.06 14.55
N THR A 85 -3.11 -0.94 13.82
CA THR A 85 -2.61 0.33 13.26
C THR A 85 -3.46 0.83 12.10
N GLN A 86 -3.20 2.04 11.61
CA GLN A 86 -3.63 2.48 10.28
C GLN A 86 -2.82 1.74 9.17
N PRO A 87 -3.25 1.79 7.88
CA PRO A 87 -2.59 1.03 6.82
C PRO A 87 -1.16 1.50 6.52
N GLN A 88 -0.85 2.78 6.75
CA GLN A 88 0.46 3.34 6.47
C GLN A 88 1.53 2.65 7.33
N GLY A 89 2.63 2.22 6.70
CA GLY A 89 3.73 1.52 7.36
C GLY A 89 3.43 0.07 7.77
N ARG A 90 2.20 -0.43 7.56
CA ARG A 90 1.79 -1.76 8.03
C ARG A 90 2.54 -2.91 7.36
N PHE A 91 2.95 -2.75 6.10
CA PHE A 91 3.74 -3.77 5.40
C PHE A 91 5.01 -4.14 6.19
N GLU A 92 5.71 -3.14 6.73
CA GLU A 92 6.92 -3.36 7.52
C GLU A 92 6.63 -4.05 8.86
N ILE A 93 5.53 -3.66 9.53
CA ILE A 93 5.06 -4.33 10.75
C ILE A 93 4.79 -5.81 10.47
N VAL A 94 3.98 -6.11 9.46
CA VAL A 94 3.66 -7.50 9.07
C VAL A 94 4.93 -8.26 8.72
N ARG A 95 5.88 -7.63 7.99
CA ARG A 95 7.17 -8.25 7.65
C ARG A 95 7.95 -8.67 8.90
N GLN A 96 8.02 -7.82 9.91
CA GLN A 96 8.70 -8.13 11.17
C GLN A 96 8.01 -9.26 11.93
N VAL A 97 6.68 -9.27 12.01
CA VAL A 97 5.90 -10.33 12.67
C VAL A 97 6.07 -11.69 11.95
N VAL A 98 5.97 -11.70 10.62
CA VAL A 98 6.22 -12.91 9.81
C VAL A 98 7.65 -13.41 10.01
N THR A 99 8.64 -12.51 10.04
CA THR A 99 10.05 -12.87 10.28
C THR A 99 10.22 -13.53 11.66
N ARG A 100 9.43 -13.12 12.66
CA ARG A 100 9.41 -13.73 14.00
C ARG A 100 8.70 -15.10 14.02
N GLY A 101 7.93 -15.43 12.98
CA GLY A 101 7.17 -16.67 12.87
C GLY A 101 5.90 -16.70 13.71
N LEU A 102 5.34 -15.53 14.05
CA LEU A 102 4.15 -15.42 14.88
C LEU A 102 2.86 -15.38 14.05
N PRO A 103 1.81 -16.13 14.43
CA PRO A 103 0.45 -15.89 13.96
C PRO A 103 0.00 -14.45 14.20
N MET A 104 -0.83 -13.92 13.31
CA MET A 104 -1.36 -12.57 13.49
C MET A 104 -2.79 -12.39 13.00
N ILE A 105 -3.48 -11.48 13.67
CA ILE A 105 -4.75 -10.89 13.25
C ILE A 105 -4.51 -9.42 12.93
N CYS A 106 -5.10 -8.93 11.84
CA CYS A 106 -4.75 -7.62 11.31
C CYS A 106 -5.99 -6.82 10.91
N GLN A 107 -6.09 -5.59 11.41
CA GLN A 107 -7.24 -4.73 11.17
C GLN A 107 -7.32 -4.26 9.72
N LYS A 108 -8.55 -4.15 9.20
CA LYS A 108 -8.87 -3.58 7.88
C LYS A 108 -8.81 -2.03 7.90
N PRO A 109 -8.64 -1.37 6.75
CA PRO A 109 -8.27 -1.91 5.44
C PRO A 109 -6.78 -2.31 5.43
N ILE A 110 -6.41 -3.42 4.78
CA ILE A 110 -5.06 -4.01 4.87
C ILE A 110 -3.94 -3.13 4.30
N ALA A 111 -4.25 -2.30 3.30
CA ALA A 111 -3.35 -1.32 2.70
C ALA A 111 -4.18 -0.11 2.25
N ASP A 112 -3.50 0.96 1.82
CA ASP A 112 -4.16 2.17 1.33
C ASP A 112 -4.93 1.95 0.01
N ASP A 113 -4.49 0.99 -0.81
CA ASP A 113 -5.11 0.66 -2.09
C ASP A 113 -5.13 -0.85 -2.37
N PHE A 114 -5.85 -1.24 -3.43
CA PHE A 114 -5.98 -2.63 -3.84
C PHE A 114 -4.67 -3.27 -4.29
N ALA A 115 -3.78 -2.53 -4.93
CA ALA A 115 -2.52 -3.06 -5.42
C ALA A 115 -1.57 -3.41 -4.27
N GLY A 116 -1.46 -2.50 -3.29
CA GLY A 116 -0.76 -2.70 -2.02
C GLY A 116 -1.36 -3.86 -1.23
N ALA A 117 -2.68 -3.92 -1.10
CA ALA A 117 -3.35 -5.01 -0.40
C ALA A 117 -3.11 -6.36 -1.11
N SER A 118 -3.21 -6.40 -2.43
CA SER A 118 -2.91 -7.59 -3.24
C SER A 118 -1.47 -8.05 -3.06
N ARG A 119 -0.49 -7.15 -3.19
CA ARG A 119 0.92 -7.47 -2.98
C ARG A 119 1.20 -8.02 -1.58
N LEU A 120 0.67 -7.38 -0.54
CA LEU A 120 0.86 -7.80 0.84
C LEU A 120 0.24 -9.17 1.10
N LEU A 121 -1.03 -9.37 0.71
CA LEU A 121 -1.75 -10.61 0.94
C LEU A 121 -1.19 -11.77 0.12
N ASP A 122 -0.83 -11.56 -1.14
CA ASP A 122 -0.14 -12.55 -1.97
C ASP A 122 1.21 -12.92 -1.36
N TRP A 123 1.98 -11.93 -0.89
CA TRP A 123 3.26 -12.19 -0.21
C TRP A 123 3.06 -13.02 1.06
N ILE A 124 2.12 -12.66 1.95
CA ILE A 124 1.82 -13.41 3.18
C ILE A 124 1.49 -14.88 2.88
N GLN A 125 0.72 -15.15 1.81
CA GLN A 125 0.38 -16.52 1.42
C GLN A 125 1.61 -17.38 1.12
N THR A 126 2.68 -16.78 0.57
CA THR A 126 3.93 -17.50 0.31
C THR A 126 4.71 -17.86 1.57
N GLN A 127 4.43 -17.20 2.70
CA GLN A 127 5.18 -17.36 3.95
C GLN A 127 4.62 -18.47 4.84
N GLN A 128 3.47 -19.07 4.49
CA GLN A 128 2.77 -20.09 5.28
C GLN A 128 2.47 -19.67 6.74
N SER A 129 2.43 -18.36 7.01
CA SER A 129 2.06 -17.81 8.32
C SER A 129 0.55 -17.84 8.52
N VAL A 130 0.09 -18.10 9.75
CA VAL A 130 -1.32 -17.89 10.10
C VAL A 130 -1.57 -16.38 10.11
N PHE A 131 -2.42 -15.92 9.20
CA PHE A 131 -2.78 -14.52 9.06
C PHE A 131 -4.30 -14.43 8.89
N MET A 132 -4.95 -13.61 9.72
CA MET A 132 -6.37 -13.35 9.64
C MET A 132 -6.63 -11.86 9.49
N VAL A 133 -7.40 -11.47 8.48
CA VAL A 133 -7.91 -10.10 8.40
C VAL A 133 -9.07 -9.98 9.39
N HIS A 134 -9.07 -8.96 10.24
CA HIS A 134 -10.15 -8.66 11.16
C HIS A 134 -11.31 -7.97 10.41
N GLU A 135 -11.93 -8.73 9.51
CA GLU A 135 -13.15 -8.39 8.80
C GLU A 135 -14.34 -8.95 9.60
N ASN A 136 -14.83 -8.13 10.53
CA ASN A 136 -15.67 -8.59 11.64
C ASN A 136 -17.18 -8.60 11.34
N PHE A 137 -17.66 -8.02 10.24
CA PHE A 137 -19.11 -7.91 10.01
C PHE A 137 -19.79 -9.27 9.86
N ARG A 138 -19.19 -10.23 9.15
CA ARG A 138 -19.76 -11.60 9.05
C ARG A 138 -19.91 -12.31 10.41
N PHE A 139 -19.23 -11.83 11.45
CA PHE A 139 -19.32 -12.35 12.82
C PHE A 139 -20.46 -11.73 13.65
N GLN A 140 -21.19 -10.77 13.08
CA GLN A 140 -22.40 -10.24 13.70
C GLN A 140 -23.46 -11.35 13.88
N PRO A 141 -24.19 -11.37 15.02
CA PRO A 141 -25.02 -12.51 15.40
C PRO A 141 -26.17 -12.75 14.42
N TRP A 142 -26.74 -11.70 13.84
CA TRP A 142 -27.77 -11.83 12.80
C TRP A 142 -27.24 -12.50 11.53
N TYR A 143 -26.05 -12.14 11.04
CA TYR A 143 -25.50 -12.79 9.85
C TYR A 143 -25.06 -14.23 10.12
N ARG A 144 -24.54 -14.52 11.33
CA ARG A 144 -24.28 -15.90 11.76
C ARG A 144 -25.55 -16.73 11.78
N GLU A 145 -26.63 -16.17 12.31
CA GLU A 145 -27.91 -16.87 12.37
C GLU A 145 -28.57 -17.03 10.99
N ILE A 146 -28.55 -15.99 10.16
CA ILE A 146 -29.04 -16.07 8.78
C ILE A 146 -28.26 -17.12 8.01
N LYS A 147 -26.93 -17.17 8.14
CA LYS A 147 -26.13 -18.23 7.51
C LYS A 147 -26.56 -19.61 7.95
N ARG A 148 -26.70 -19.84 9.26
CA ARG A 148 -27.15 -21.11 9.83
C ARG A 148 -28.53 -21.51 9.30
N MET A 149 -29.45 -20.55 9.17
CA MET A 149 -30.79 -20.77 8.62
C MET A 149 -30.78 -21.11 7.13
N LEU A 150 -29.93 -20.45 6.33
CA LEU A 150 -29.77 -20.73 4.91
C LEU A 150 -29.16 -22.13 4.70
N GLU A 151 -28.15 -22.51 5.48
CA GLU A 151 -27.57 -23.86 5.45
C GLU A 151 -28.57 -24.94 5.88
N ALA A 152 -29.50 -24.60 6.78
CA ALA A 152 -30.60 -25.46 7.19
C ALA A 152 -31.81 -25.45 6.23
N ASN A 153 -31.72 -24.75 5.08
CA ASN A 153 -32.79 -24.58 4.11
C ASN A 153 -34.10 -24.02 4.69
N ALA A 154 -34.02 -23.14 5.71
CA ALA A 154 -35.20 -22.61 6.42
C ALA A 154 -36.18 -21.86 5.49
N ILE A 155 -35.68 -21.30 4.39
CA ILE A 155 -36.47 -20.65 3.33
C ILE A 155 -36.28 -21.33 1.97
N GLY A 156 -35.85 -22.59 1.94
CA GLY A 156 -35.53 -23.35 0.71
C GLY A 156 -34.04 -23.40 0.39
N ASP A 157 -33.70 -24.13 -0.67
CA ASP A 157 -32.34 -24.47 -1.09
C ASP A 157 -31.84 -23.66 -2.30
N ARG A 158 -32.73 -22.87 -2.93
CA ARG A 158 -32.39 -22.03 -4.08
C ARG A 158 -32.64 -20.58 -3.77
N LEU A 159 -31.56 -19.86 -3.47
CA LEU A 159 -31.56 -18.42 -3.27
C LEU A 159 -31.90 -17.70 -4.59
N HIS A 160 -32.80 -16.71 -4.51
CA HIS A 160 -33.18 -15.85 -5.63
C HIS A 160 -32.55 -14.46 -5.49
N THR A 161 -32.81 -13.81 -4.36
CA THR A 161 -32.44 -12.40 -4.14
C THR A 161 -31.94 -12.20 -2.72
N ILE A 162 -30.92 -11.35 -2.57
CA ILE A 162 -30.49 -10.80 -1.28
C ILE A 162 -30.39 -9.29 -1.41
N THR A 163 -31.12 -8.53 -0.59
CA THR A 163 -31.16 -7.06 -0.65
C THR A 163 -30.73 -6.48 0.67
N MET A 164 -29.81 -5.52 0.64
CA MET A 164 -29.37 -4.74 1.79
C MET A 164 -29.73 -3.27 1.58
N ARG A 165 -30.27 -2.63 2.60
CA ARG A 165 -30.48 -1.19 2.61
C ARG A 165 -29.79 -0.56 3.82
N THR A 166 -28.83 0.32 3.58
CA THR A 166 -28.05 0.98 4.66
C THR A 166 -28.33 2.47 4.70
N ARG A 167 -28.60 3.00 5.89
CA ARG A 167 -28.84 4.43 6.16
C ARG A 167 -28.15 4.81 7.47
N MET A 168 -26.94 5.32 7.41
CA MET A 168 -26.12 5.52 8.62
C MET A 168 -26.28 6.92 9.22
N GLY A 169 -26.70 7.90 8.43
CA GLY A 169 -26.99 9.26 8.90
C GLY A 169 -25.79 10.07 9.39
N ASP A 170 -24.55 9.60 9.21
CA ASP A 170 -23.35 10.28 9.70
C ASP A 170 -22.55 11.01 8.61
N GLY A 171 -23.08 11.02 7.39
CA GLY A 171 -22.45 11.62 6.20
C GLY A 171 -23.06 12.93 5.71
N TRP A 172 -24.08 13.49 6.37
CA TRP A 172 -24.70 14.76 6.00
C TRP A 172 -24.26 15.91 6.92
N GLY A 173 -24.40 17.16 6.46
CA GLY A 173 -24.00 18.36 7.21
C GLY A 173 -22.51 18.70 7.11
N GLU A 174 -22.14 19.90 7.59
CA GLU A 174 -20.77 20.43 7.58
C GLU A 174 -19.84 19.67 8.55
N ASP A 175 -20.44 19.01 9.54
CA ASP A 175 -19.83 18.25 10.63
C ASP A 175 -19.80 16.73 10.39
N ALA A 176 -20.15 16.29 9.18
CA ALA A 176 -20.09 14.89 8.75
C ALA A 176 -18.77 14.20 9.18
N TYR A 177 -18.91 13.03 9.82
CA TYR A 177 -17.84 12.18 10.36
C TYR A 177 -16.92 12.77 11.45
N LEU A 178 -16.97 14.08 11.75
CA LEU A 178 -16.00 14.74 12.66
C LEU A 178 -16.00 14.16 14.07
N ASN A 179 -17.16 13.75 14.58
CA ASN A 179 -17.28 13.21 15.94
C ASN A 179 -16.75 11.78 16.09
N ARG A 180 -16.34 11.12 14.99
CA ARG A 180 -15.90 9.71 15.00
C ARG A 180 -14.59 9.51 14.25
N GLN A 181 -14.61 9.73 12.93
CA GLN A 181 -13.50 9.41 12.03
C GLN A 181 -13.31 10.59 11.04
N PRO A 182 -12.71 11.71 11.49
CA PRO A 182 -12.57 12.92 10.68
C PRO A 182 -11.90 12.68 9.31
N TYR A 183 -10.97 11.72 9.25
CA TYR A 183 -10.23 11.40 8.02
C TYR A 183 -11.12 10.88 6.88
N PHE A 184 -12.34 10.41 7.15
CA PHE A 184 -13.30 10.02 6.10
C PHE A 184 -13.62 11.19 5.15
N ARG A 185 -13.57 12.44 5.63
CA ARG A 185 -13.84 13.62 4.80
C ARG A 185 -12.82 13.78 3.67
N THR A 186 -11.58 13.34 3.87
CA THR A 186 -10.49 13.53 2.90
C THR A 186 -10.24 12.30 2.04
N MET A 187 -10.93 11.18 2.26
CA MET A 187 -10.74 9.97 1.46
C MET A 187 -11.35 10.15 0.06
N PRO A 188 -10.58 9.94 -1.03
CA PRO A 188 -11.10 10.06 -2.39
C PRO A 188 -12.06 8.91 -2.78
N ARG A 189 -11.88 7.75 -2.15
CA ARG A 189 -12.75 6.57 -2.22
C ARG A 189 -13.24 6.29 -0.81
N MET A 190 -14.56 6.39 -0.56
CA MET A 190 -15.10 6.38 0.81
C MET A 190 -16.12 5.27 1.05
N LEU A 191 -17.38 5.44 0.65
CA LEU A 191 -18.45 4.49 0.99
C LEU A 191 -18.09 3.07 0.59
N MET A 192 -17.68 2.83 -0.66
CA MET A 192 -17.42 1.47 -1.13
C MET A 192 -16.13 0.91 -0.53
N HIS A 193 -15.07 1.72 -0.42
CA HIS A 193 -13.78 1.30 0.14
C HIS A 193 -13.87 0.98 1.65
N GLU A 194 -14.45 1.88 2.45
CA GLU A 194 -14.43 1.79 3.91
C GLU A 194 -15.60 0.98 4.48
N THR A 195 -16.79 1.16 3.89
CA THR A 195 -18.04 0.51 4.35
C THR A 195 -18.38 -0.69 3.48
N GLY A 196 -18.20 -0.56 2.16
CA GLY A 196 -18.58 -1.59 1.20
C GLY A 196 -17.79 -2.88 1.33
N ILE A 197 -16.54 -2.84 1.82
CA ILE A 197 -15.75 -4.06 2.08
C ILE A 197 -16.48 -5.04 3.01
N HIS A 198 -17.11 -4.52 4.07
CA HIS A 198 -17.89 -5.32 5.01
C HIS A 198 -19.12 -5.98 4.36
N PHE A 199 -19.81 -5.23 3.51
CA PHE A 199 -21.01 -5.72 2.83
C PHE A 199 -20.66 -6.67 1.69
N ALA A 200 -19.63 -6.38 0.89
CA ALA A 200 -19.11 -7.30 -0.11
C ALA A 200 -18.76 -8.66 0.53
N ASP A 201 -18.10 -8.63 1.69
CA ASP A 201 -17.80 -9.81 2.48
C ASP A 201 -19.06 -10.53 2.99
N THR A 202 -20.02 -9.79 3.55
CA THR A 202 -21.28 -10.35 4.07
C THR A 202 -22.15 -10.95 2.96
N PHE A 203 -22.27 -10.28 1.82
CA PHE A 203 -22.96 -10.82 0.64
C PHE A 203 -22.31 -12.13 0.19
N ARG A 204 -20.96 -12.17 0.12
CA ARG A 204 -20.24 -13.40 -0.21
C ARG A 204 -20.48 -14.51 0.80
N TYR A 205 -20.42 -14.17 2.07
CA TYR A 205 -20.62 -15.11 3.18
C TYR A 205 -22.02 -15.75 3.14
N LEU A 206 -23.07 -14.95 2.90
CA LEU A 206 -24.46 -15.42 2.90
C LEU A 206 -24.88 -16.08 1.59
N ALA A 207 -24.55 -15.48 0.45
CA ALA A 207 -25.09 -15.84 -0.87
C ALA A 207 -24.09 -16.55 -1.80
N GLY A 208 -22.83 -16.70 -1.38
CA GLY A 208 -21.76 -17.33 -2.15
C GLY A 208 -20.96 -16.34 -3.00
N GLU A 209 -20.09 -16.84 -3.87
CA GLU A 209 -19.16 -16.00 -4.61
C GLU A 209 -19.85 -15.11 -5.66
N VAL A 210 -19.41 -13.84 -5.73
CA VAL A 210 -19.89 -12.86 -6.72
C VAL A 210 -19.15 -13.07 -8.04
N SER A 211 -19.89 -13.28 -9.12
CA SER A 211 -19.37 -13.47 -10.48
C SER A 211 -19.27 -12.17 -11.27
N GLN A 212 -20.24 -11.26 -11.11
CA GLN A 212 -20.28 -9.96 -11.78
C GLN A 212 -20.91 -8.92 -10.87
N CYS A 213 -20.57 -7.66 -11.05
CA CYS A 213 -21.22 -6.56 -10.34
C CYS A 213 -21.41 -5.34 -11.22
N SER A 214 -22.32 -4.48 -10.78
CA SER A 214 -22.46 -3.11 -11.27
C SER A 214 -22.71 -2.13 -10.13
N GLY A 215 -22.24 -0.89 -10.25
CA GLY A 215 -22.42 0.14 -9.23
C GLY A 215 -22.60 1.53 -9.80
N ASP A 216 -23.52 2.29 -9.19
CA ASP A 216 -23.65 3.74 -9.31
C ASP A 216 -23.14 4.36 -8.02
N LEU A 217 -22.08 5.18 -8.10
CA LEU A 217 -21.41 5.82 -6.97
C LEU A 217 -21.61 7.33 -7.08
N ARG A 218 -22.09 7.98 -6.01
CA ARG A 218 -22.35 9.42 -5.99
C ARG A 218 -21.86 10.04 -4.69
N ARG A 219 -21.42 11.29 -4.81
CA ARG A 219 -21.13 12.17 -3.68
C ARG A 219 -22.23 13.21 -3.57
N LEU A 220 -22.97 13.19 -2.47
CA LEU A 220 -24.02 14.15 -2.17
C LEU A 220 -23.52 15.26 -1.25
N ASN A 221 -22.72 14.95 -0.23
CA ASN A 221 -22.14 15.96 0.65
C ASN A 221 -20.96 16.67 -0.02
N SER A 222 -21.00 18.00 -0.07
CA SER A 222 -19.92 18.84 -0.62
C SER A 222 -18.68 18.94 0.28
N ASP A 223 -18.80 18.60 1.56
CA ASP A 223 -17.77 18.73 2.59
C ASP A 223 -16.81 17.53 2.69
N ILE A 224 -16.96 16.57 1.77
CA ILE A 224 -16.15 15.35 1.67
C ILE A 224 -15.58 15.18 0.26
N GLN A 225 -14.57 14.34 0.13
CA GLN A 225 -13.93 14.07 -1.17
C GLN A 225 -14.58 12.89 -1.92
N GLY A 226 -14.75 11.75 -1.24
CA GLY A 226 -15.28 10.52 -1.82
C GLY A 226 -16.80 10.40 -1.82
N GLU A 227 -17.28 9.29 -2.39
CA GLU A 227 -18.70 8.98 -2.52
C GLU A 227 -19.33 8.55 -1.19
N ASP A 228 -20.56 9.01 -0.92
CA ASP A 228 -21.32 8.75 0.32
C ASP A 228 -22.68 8.08 0.06
N THR A 229 -23.04 7.86 -1.19
CA THR A 229 -24.23 7.10 -1.58
C THR A 229 -23.97 6.29 -2.85
N GLY A 230 -24.67 5.17 -2.98
CA GLY A 230 -24.64 4.38 -4.21
C GLY A 230 -25.70 3.30 -4.27
N ALA A 231 -25.88 2.75 -5.45
CA ALA A 231 -26.72 1.58 -5.69
C ALA A 231 -25.90 0.51 -6.41
N PHE A 232 -25.89 -0.71 -5.86
CA PHE A 232 -25.04 -1.79 -6.33
C PHE A 232 -25.87 -3.02 -6.66
N MET A 233 -25.52 -3.69 -7.75
CA MET A 233 -26.13 -4.95 -8.16
C MET A 233 -25.04 -6.02 -8.33
N LEU A 234 -25.21 -7.15 -7.65
CA LEU A 234 -24.28 -8.27 -7.64
C LEU A 234 -24.95 -9.48 -8.32
N ARG A 235 -24.20 -10.24 -9.11
CA ARG A 235 -24.63 -11.54 -9.65
C ARG A 235 -23.77 -12.63 -9.03
N PHE A 236 -24.39 -13.55 -8.31
CA PHE A 236 -23.68 -14.66 -7.68
C PHE A 236 -23.46 -15.80 -8.67
N ALA A 237 -22.41 -16.60 -8.45
CA ALA A 237 -22.14 -17.79 -9.26
C ALA A 237 -23.29 -18.82 -9.25
N SER A 238 -24.12 -18.80 -8.21
CA SER A 238 -25.35 -19.60 -8.09
C SER A 238 -26.50 -19.14 -9.00
N GLY A 239 -26.39 -17.94 -9.59
CA GLY A 239 -27.46 -17.29 -10.34
C GLY A 239 -28.36 -16.37 -9.50
N ALA A 240 -28.17 -16.32 -8.17
CA ALA A 240 -28.85 -15.35 -7.32
C ALA A 240 -28.42 -13.92 -7.64
N VAL A 241 -29.25 -12.94 -7.26
CA VAL A 241 -28.98 -11.51 -7.43
C VAL A 241 -28.87 -10.82 -6.06
N GLY A 242 -27.84 -10.00 -5.90
CA GLY A 242 -27.65 -9.13 -4.75
C GLY A 242 -27.98 -7.68 -5.11
N VAL A 243 -28.62 -6.96 -4.21
CA VAL A 243 -28.84 -5.51 -4.35
C VAL A 243 -28.41 -4.82 -3.07
N TRP A 244 -27.59 -3.78 -3.18
CA TRP A 244 -27.25 -2.92 -2.05
C TRP A 244 -27.60 -1.47 -2.36
N ASP A 245 -28.62 -0.95 -1.66
CA ASP A 245 -29.00 0.46 -1.68
C ASP A 245 -28.33 1.16 -0.48
N ALA A 246 -27.28 1.92 -0.76
CA ALA A 246 -26.38 2.45 0.24
C ALA A 246 -26.43 3.96 0.34
N SER A 247 -26.55 4.48 1.56
CA SER A 247 -26.36 5.90 1.83
C SER A 247 -25.82 6.11 3.24
N ARG A 248 -24.73 6.87 3.38
CA ARG A 248 -24.32 7.46 4.66
C ARG A 248 -24.93 8.83 4.89
N TYR A 249 -25.40 9.49 3.81
CA TYR A 249 -26.03 10.79 3.88
C TYR A 249 -27.38 10.75 4.62
N ASN A 250 -28.27 9.83 4.24
CA ASN A 250 -29.60 9.75 4.84
C ASN A 250 -29.63 8.88 6.11
N GLU A 251 -30.52 9.25 7.04
CA GLU A 251 -30.72 8.60 8.33
C GLU A 251 -31.61 7.35 8.25
N SER A 252 -31.44 6.45 9.22
CA SER A 252 -32.29 5.27 9.42
C SER A 252 -33.54 5.60 10.24
N LEU A 253 -34.54 4.72 10.19
CA LEU A 253 -35.65 4.71 11.15
C LEU A 253 -35.29 3.98 12.46
N SER A 254 -34.13 3.31 12.52
CA SER A 254 -33.62 2.65 13.72
C SER A 254 -33.12 3.67 14.75
N GLU A 255 -33.35 3.41 16.03
CA GLU A 255 -32.82 4.21 17.14
C GLU A 255 -31.29 4.22 17.17
N ASP A 256 -30.66 3.07 16.85
CA ASP A 256 -29.23 2.96 16.60
C ASP A 256 -29.01 2.51 15.15
N PRO A 257 -28.70 3.45 14.22
CA PRO A 257 -28.40 3.14 12.83
C PRO A 257 -27.13 2.30 12.63
N LEU A 258 -26.28 2.19 13.65
CA LEU A 258 -24.95 1.57 13.58
C LEU A 258 -24.92 0.21 14.27
N TYR A 259 -26.02 -0.21 14.89
CA TYR A 259 -26.10 -1.53 15.49
C TYR A 259 -26.02 -2.62 14.40
N THR A 260 -26.93 -2.58 13.42
CA THR A 260 -26.98 -3.49 12.27
C THR A 260 -26.45 -2.88 10.98
N PHE A 261 -26.23 -1.56 10.97
CA PHE A 261 -25.86 -0.75 9.79
C PHE A 261 -26.91 -0.70 8.67
N GLY A 262 -27.99 -1.46 8.77
CA GLY A 262 -29.02 -1.54 7.75
C GLY A 262 -30.00 -2.70 7.94
N GLU A 263 -30.89 -2.84 6.95
CA GLU A 263 -31.92 -3.87 6.91
C GLU A 263 -31.63 -4.82 5.76
N LEU A 264 -31.85 -6.12 5.98
CA LEU A 264 -31.60 -7.18 5.00
C LEU A 264 -32.89 -7.91 4.65
N SER A 265 -33.12 -8.21 3.38
CA SER A 265 -34.07 -9.24 2.95
C SER A 265 -33.39 -10.33 2.15
N VAL A 266 -33.84 -11.57 2.33
CA VAL A 266 -33.33 -12.73 1.61
C VAL A 266 -34.52 -13.55 1.13
N GLU A 267 -34.54 -13.92 -0.15
CA GLU A 267 -35.63 -14.63 -0.80
C GLU A 267 -35.13 -15.89 -1.48
N ALA A 268 -35.84 -17.00 -1.28
CA ALA A 268 -35.53 -18.29 -1.86
C ALA A 268 -36.82 -19.04 -2.25
N ASN A 269 -36.68 -20.24 -2.82
CA ASN A 269 -37.80 -21.04 -3.33
C ASN A 269 -38.74 -21.61 -2.26
N GLY A 270 -38.40 -21.55 -0.97
CA GLY A 270 -39.25 -21.96 0.15
C GLY A 270 -39.87 -20.79 0.93
N GLY A 271 -39.43 -19.55 0.68
CA GLY A 271 -39.95 -18.36 1.35
C GLY A 271 -38.94 -17.21 1.40
N SER A 272 -39.16 -16.30 2.33
CA SER A 272 -38.31 -15.13 2.54
C SER A 272 -38.01 -14.94 4.02
N LEU A 273 -36.90 -14.28 4.32
CA LEU A 273 -36.60 -13.73 5.64
C LEU A 273 -36.22 -12.26 5.55
N TRP A 274 -36.48 -11.52 6.62
CA TRP A 274 -36.11 -10.10 6.77
C TRP A 274 -35.44 -9.87 8.12
N MET A 275 -34.36 -9.12 8.11
CA MET A 275 -33.69 -8.58 9.28
C MET A 275 -33.93 -7.08 9.34
N ASP A 276 -34.53 -6.61 10.44
CA ASP A 276 -34.75 -5.18 10.68
C ASP A 276 -33.52 -4.48 11.31
N GLY A 277 -33.61 -3.16 11.50
CA GLY A 277 -32.54 -2.34 12.08
C GLY A 277 -32.16 -2.71 13.53
N GLN A 278 -33.00 -3.48 14.23
CA GLN A 278 -32.74 -4.00 15.58
C GLN A 278 -32.25 -5.45 15.56
N GLY A 279 -32.02 -6.01 14.36
CA GLY A 279 -31.57 -7.37 14.15
C GLY A 279 -32.67 -8.41 14.40
N ASN A 280 -33.95 -8.07 14.50
CA ASN A 280 -34.99 -9.09 14.57
C ASN A 280 -35.10 -9.77 13.21
N ILE A 281 -35.20 -11.10 13.21
CA ILE A 281 -35.38 -11.88 11.98
C ILE A 281 -36.83 -12.33 11.90
N THR A 282 -37.52 -12.00 10.80
CA THR A 282 -38.87 -12.47 10.49
C THR A 282 -38.80 -13.42 9.30
N ILE A 283 -39.49 -14.56 9.36
CA ILE A 283 -39.55 -15.55 8.28
C ILE A 283 -40.97 -15.61 7.73
N LYS A 284 -41.10 -15.64 6.41
CA LYS A 284 -42.35 -15.90 5.68
C LYS A 284 -42.16 -17.13 4.78
N PRO A 285 -42.57 -18.32 5.24
CA PRO A 285 -42.64 -19.48 4.36
C PRO A 285 -43.74 -19.28 3.31
N LEU A 286 -43.57 -19.87 2.13
CA LEU A 286 -44.58 -19.81 1.08
C LEU A 286 -45.90 -20.44 1.56
N GLY A 287 -47.01 -19.73 1.35
CA GLY A 287 -48.35 -20.18 1.73
C GLY A 287 -48.65 -20.20 3.24
N GLN A 288 -47.71 -19.80 4.11
CA GLN A 288 -47.88 -19.80 5.56
C GLN A 288 -47.81 -18.39 6.16
N PRO A 289 -48.34 -18.13 7.37
CA PRO A 289 -48.15 -16.86 8.07
C PRO A 289 -46.66 -16.56 8.33
N ALA A 290 -46.32 -15.28 8.41
CA ALA A 290 -44.99 -14.88 8.86
C ALA A 290 -44.85 -15.08 10.38
N TYR A 291 -43.64 -15.34 10.85
CA TYR A 291 -43.33 -15.43 12.28
C TYR A 291 -41.94 -14.86 12.58
N MET A 292 -41.76 -14.38 13.81
CA MET A 292 -40.46 -13.91 14.29
C MET A 292 -39.60 -15.10 14.72
N HIS A 293 -38.37 -15.14 14.25
CA HIS A 293 -37.40 -16.18 14.55
C HIS A 293 -36.60 -15.85 15.82
N PRO A 294 -36.71 -16.66 16.88
CA PRO A 294 -35.97 -16.42 18.12
C PRO A 294 -34.52 -16.87 17.97
N TYR A 295 -33.59 -15.98 18.33
CA TYR A 295 -32.17 -16.29 18.44
C TYR A 295 -31.48 -15.30 19.39
N GLU A 296 -30.28 -15.64 19.84
CA GLU A 296 -29.52 -14.80 20.75
C GLU A 296 -28.82 -13.66 20.01
N ARG A 297 -28.94 -12.45 20.56
CA ARG A 297 -28.27 -11.24 20.12
C ARG A 297 -27.59 -10.59 21.31
N SER A 298 -26.47 -9.93 21.05
CA SER A 298 -25.76 -9.15 22.06
C SER A 298 -25.98 -7.66 21.82
N GLN A 299 -26.18 -6.89 22.88
CA GLN A 299 -26.08 -5.43 22.85
C GLN A 299 -24.72 -4.95 23.40
N LEU A 300 -23.82 -5.89 23.71
CA LEU A 300 -22.48 -5.59 24.22
C LEU A 300 -21.53 -5.27 23.06
N GLY A 301 -20.55 -4.43 23.36
CA GLY A 301 -19.46 -4.12 22.44
C GLY A 301 -19.92 -3.46 21.14
N PHE A 302 -19.16 -3.69 20.08
CA PHE A 302 -19.45 -3.12 18.76
C PHE A 302 -20.34 -4.06 17.95
N ALA A 303 -21.49 -3.55 17.50
CA ALA A 303 -22.37 -4.16 16.51
C ALA A 303 -22.67 -5.65 16.78
N GLY A 304 -23.26 -5.95 17.93
CA GLY A 304 -23.61 -7.33 18.29
C GLY A 304 -22.43 -8.16 18.80
N ASP A 305 -21.41 -7.50 19.37
CA ASP A 305 -20.18 -8.11 19.88
C ASP A 305 -19.36 -8.86 18.81
N CYS A 306 -19.39 -8.37 17.57
CA CYS A 306 -18.76 -9.05 16.45
C CYS A 306 -17.23 -9.05 16.52
N VAL A 307 -16.62 -8.10 17.24
CA VAL A 307 -15.17 -8.07 17.52
C VAL A 307 -14.77 -9.26 18.39
N TYR A 308 -15.50 -9.52 19.48
CA TYR A 308 -15.29 -10.69 20.32
C TYR A 308 -15.47 -12.00 19.54
N ALA A 309 -16.54 -12.11 18.76
CA ALA A 309 -16.77 -13.30 17.95
C ALA A 309 -15.66 -13.53 16.90
N CYS A 310 -15.15 -12.46 16.29
CA CYS A 310 -14.03 -12.51 15.34
C CYS A 310 -12.72 -12.95 16.03
N GLN A 311 -12.38 -12.35 17.18
CA GLN A 311 -11.18 -12.72 17.95
C GLN A 311 -11.26 -14.14 18.52
N LYS A 312 -12.43 -14.57 19.00
CA LYS A 312 -12.66 -15.96 19.41
C LYS A 312 -12.39 -16.92 18.26
N HIS A 313 -12.90 -16.60 17.06
CA HIS A 313 -12.64 -17.40 15.86
C HIS A 313 -11.14 -17.48 15.55
N PHE A 314 -10.40 -16.38 15.71
CA PHE A 314 -8.95 -16.41 15.55
C PHE A 314 -8.28 -17.39 16.53
N LEU A 315 -8.67 -17.40 17.81
CA LEU A 315 -8.17 -18.39 18.77
C LEU A 315 -8.56 -19.84 18.39
N ASP A 316 -9.77 -20.04 17.86
CA ASP A 316 -10.20 -21.35 17.36
C ASP A 316 -9.34 -21.80 16.16
N VAL A 317 -8.90 -20.87 15.29
CA VAL A 317 -7.94 -21.13 14.21
C VAL A 317 -6.57 -21.48 14.77
N LEU A 318 -6.06 -20.75 15.77
CA LEU A 318 -4.77 -21.06 16.41
C LEU A 318 -4.77 -22.43 17.09
N ALA A 319 -5.90 -22.82 17.68
CA ALA A 319 -6.08 -24.12 18.30
C ALA A 319 -6.27 -25.27 17.28
N GLY A 320 -6.42 -24.96 15.98
CA GLY A 320 -6.72 -25.95 14.94
C GLY A 320 -8.17 -26.45 14.96
N ASN A 321 -9.07 -25.75 15.66
CA ASN A 321 -10.49 -26.10 15.77
C ASN A 321 -11.35 -25.53 14.65
N ALA A 322 -10.83 -24.55 13.89
CA ALA A 322 -11.56 -23.91 12.80
C ALA A 322 -10.65 -23.54 11.62
N ALA A 323 -11.22 -23.46 10.41
CA ALA A 323 -10.55 -22.87 9.26
C ALA A 323 -10.62 -21.33 9.33
N CYS A 324 -9.60 -20.64 8.81
CA CYS A 324 -9.58 -19.18 8.79
C CYS A 324 -10.58 -18.62 7.76
N GLU A 325 -11.68 -18.06 8.24
CA GLU A 325 -12.78 -17.56 7.40
C GLU A 325 -12.44 -16.27 6.64
N THR A 326 -11.53 -15.47 7.18
CA THR A 326 -11.06 -14.18 6.62
C THR A 326 -9.55 -14.22 6.37
N SER A 327 -9.08 -15.36 5.82
CA SER A 327 -7.69 -15.52 5.38
C SER A 327 -7.32 -14.54 4.25
N PRO A 328 -6.04 -14.36 3.93
CA PRO A 328 -5.61 -13.49 2.82
C PRO A 328 -6.34 -13.78 1.50
N SER A 329 -6.53 -15.06 1.16
CA SER A 329 -7.25 -15.44 -0.07
C SER A 329 -8.72 -15.06 -0.03
N GLU A 330 -9.37 -15.22 1.13
CA GLU A 330 -10.79 -14.90 1.28
C GLU A 330 -11.05 -13.40 1.30
N TYR A 331 -10.19 -12.62 1.94
CA TYR A 331 -10.31 -11.16 1.96
C TYR A 331 -10.02 -10.55 0.58
N LEU A 332 -9.06 -11.10 -0.18
CA LEU A 332 -8.78 -10.66 -1.56
C LEU A 332 -9.99 -10.78 -2.48
N LYS A 333 -10.82 -11.81 -2.30
CA LYS A 333 -12.07 -11.96 -3.07
C LYS A 333 -13.05 -10.83 -2.76
N SER A 334 -13.19 -10.43 -1.49
CA SER A 334 -14.03 -9.28 -1.10
C SER A 334 -13.47 -7.97 -1.69
N LEU A 335 -12.14 -7.76 -1.62
CA LEU A 335 -11.48 -6.61 -2.25
C LEU A 335 -11.69 -6.54 -3.77
N ARG A 336 -11.69 -7.69 -4.47
CA ARG A 336 -11.97 -7.72 -5.91
C ARG A 336 -13.37 -7.25 -6.24
N VAL A 337 -14.36 -7.53 -5.39
CA VAL A 337 -15.72 -6.99 -5.55
C VAL A 337 -15.70 -5.47 -5.42
N ILE A 338 -14.94 -4.91 -4.46
CA ILE A 338 -14.80 -3.45 -4.29
C ILE A 338 -14.24 -2.79 -5.54
N GLU A 339 -13.11 -3.27 -6.04
CA GLU A 339 -12.50 -2.70 -7.25
C GLU A 339 -13.37 -2.89 -8.49
N SER A 340 -14.07 -4.02 -8.60
CA SER A 340 -14.99 -4.27 -9.71
C SER A 340 -16.17 -3.29 -9.69
N VAL A 341 -16.64 -2.90 -8.51
CA VAL A 341 -17.69 -1.88 -8.39
C VAL A 341 -17.18 -0.50 -8.84
N TYR A 342 -15.98 -0.09 -8.42
CA TYR A 342 -15.38 1.16 -8.90
C TYR A 342 -15.18 1.14 -10.42
N GLU A 343 -14.70 0.03 -10.98
CA GLU A 343 -14.51 -0.12 -12.42
C GLU A 343 -15.83 -0.10 -13.19
N SER A 344 -16.86 -0.76 -12.67
CA SER A 344 -18.20 -0.71 -13.23
C SER A 344 -18.73 0.72 -13.29
N ALA A 345 -18.59 1.48 -12.20
CA ALA A 345 -19.09 2.85 -12.14
C ALA A 345 -18.40 3.78 -13.15
N ARG A 346 -17.11 3.56 -13.44
CA ARG A 346 -16.39 4.31 -14.48
C ARG A 346 -16.90 4.03 -15.89
N HIS A 347 -17.37 2.81 -16.13
CA HIS A 347 -17.77 2.35 -17.47
C HIS A 347 -19.28 2.23 -17.67
N ASP A 348 -20.08 2.51 -16.63
CA ASP A 348 -21.54 2.39 -16.62
C ASP A 348 -22.03 1.03 -17.16
N CYS A 349 -21.40 -0.06 -16.73
CA CYS A 349 -21.72 -1.41 -17.20
C CYS A 349 -21.43 -2.50 -16.16
N PHE A 350 -21.99 -3.70 -16.34
CA PHE A 350 -21.63 -4.86 -15.54
C PHE A 350 -20.21 -5.32 -15.87
N VAL A 351 -19.41 -5.56 -14.83
CA VAL A 351 -18.06 -6.12 -14.97
C VAL A 351 -17.96 -7.49 -14.29
N PRO A 352 -17.22 -8.46 -14.88
CA PRO A 352 -16.90 -9.71 -14.19
C PRO A 352 -15.89 -9.50 -13.07
N VAL A 353 -16.14 -10.06 -11.89
CA VAL A 353 -15.26 -9.89 -10.72
C VAL A 353 -13.91 -10.60 -10.94
N ASP A 354 -13.91 -11.74 -11.61
CA ASP A 354 -12.68 -12.48 -11.94
C ASP A 354 -11.90 -11.89 -13.14
N ALA A 355 -12.49 -10.93 -13.87
CA ALA A 355 -11.78 -10.23 -14.94
C ALA A 355 -10.71 -9.28 -14.36
N LEU A 356 -10.93 -8.79 -13.13
CA LEU A 356 -9.88 -8.30 -12.25
C LEU A 356 -9.08 -9.50 -11.74
N LYS A 357 -8.33 -10.14 -12.65
CA LYS A 357 -7.16 -10.92 -12.23
C LYS A 357 -6.30 -9.99 -11.36
N SER A 358 -5.46 -10.56 -10.50
CA SER A 358 -4.28 -9.86 -9.98
C SER A 358 -3.50 -9.36 -11.19
N THR A 359 -3.90 -8.19 -11.70
CA THR A 359 -3.18 -7.46 -12.70
C THR A 359 -2.10 -6.83 -11.86
N SER A 360 -1.06 -7.61 -11.64
CA SER A 360 0.30 -7.24 -12.03
C SER A 360 0.40 -6.61 -13.45
N ARG A 361 -0.60 -5.82 -13.90
CA ARG A 361 -0.27 -4.66 -14.70
C ARG A 361 0.49 -3.81 -13.72
N ARG A 362 1.82 -3.94 -13.80
CA ARG A 362 2.73 -2.89 -13.35
C ARG A 362 2.05 -1.57 -13.75
N PRO A 363 1.99 -0.57 -12.85
CA PRO A 363 1.54 0.77 -13.26
C PRO A 363 2.18 1.05 -14.62
N GLN A 364 1.42 1.61 -15.56
CA GLN A 364 2.01 1.90 -16.85
C GLN A 364 3.25 2.75 -16.58
N ARG A 365 4.40 2.16 -16.90
CA ARG A 365 5.71 2.69 -16.53
C ARG A 365 6.20 3.46 -17.73
N THR A 366 6.28 4.77 -17.58
CA THR A 366 6.92 5.59 -18.59
C THR A 366 8.42 5.53 -18.34
N VAL A 367 9.12 4.78 -19.18
CA VAL A 367 10.59 4.69 -19.14
C VAL A 367 11.17 5.78 -20.03
N ILE A 368 11.88 6.72 -19.43
CA ILE A 368 12.53 7.81 -20.11
C ILE A 368 14.03 7.51 -20.17
N ASP A 369 14.56 7.46 -21.39
CA ASP A 369 15.98 7.34 -21.64
C ASP A 369 16.67 8.68 -21.41
N LEU A 370 17.58 8.70 -20.44
CA LEU A 370 18.34 9.87 -20.02
C LEU A 370 19.76 9.86 -20.59
N SER A 371 20.03 9.05 -21.61
CA SER A 371 21.36 8.91 -22.20
C SER A 371 21.50 9.69 -23.50
N LEU A 372 22.68 10.24 -23.74
CA LEU A 372 23.10 10.71 -25.06
C LEU A 372 23.34 9.52 -26.00
N PRO A 373 22.98 9.63 -27.29
CA PRO A 373 23.29 8.61 -28.28
C PRO A 373 24.81 8.51 -28.48
N VAL A 374 25.32 7.30 -28.61
CA VAL A 374 26.75 7.02 -28.89
C VAL A 374 26.92 6.78 -30.39
N ASP A 375 27.69 7.63 -31.05
CA ASP A 375 27.98 7.58 -32.49
C ASP A 375 29.47 7.93 -32.77
N ASN A 376 29.85 7.97 -34.05
CA ASN A 376 31.21 8.31 -34.48
C ASN A 376 31.53 9.82 -34.40
N ASP A 377 30.53 10.68 -34.17
CA ASP A 377 30.72 12.12 -34.01
C ASP A 377 31.06 12.47 -32.55
N MET A 378 30.72 11.57 -31.61
CA MET A 378 31.10 11.69 -30.20
C MET A 378 32.61 11.59 -30.00
N ARG A 379 33.17 12.56 -29.27
CA ARG A 379 34.60 12.60 -28.93
C ARG A 379 35.02 11.33 -28.17
N GLY A 380 36.09 10.71 -28.63
CA GLY A 380 36.67 9.53 -27.97
C GLY A 380 35.94 8.22 -28.29
N VAL A 381 35.05 8.21 -29.28
CA VAL A 381 34.32 7.03 -29.74
C VAL A 381 34.71 6.69 -31.17
N ALA A 382 34.89 5.40 -31.47
CA ALA A 382 34.92 4.89 -32.83
C ALA A 382 34.12 3.58 -32.96
N ILE A 383 33.24 3.55 -33.94
CA ILE A 383 32.31 2.46 -34.24
C ILE A 383 32.60 1.96 -35.65
N LYS A 384 33.13 0.72 -35.76
CA LYS A 384 33.61 0.15 -37.03
C LYS A 384 32.98 -1.21 -37.29
N PRO A 385 32.40 -1.49 -38.48
CA PRO A 385 31.94 -2.82 -38.83
C PRO A 385 33.08 -3.84 -38.77
N ALA A 386 32.86 -4.94 -38.04
CA ALA A 386 33.79 -6.05 -37.91
C ALA A 386 33.38 -7.26 -38.76
N LYS A 387 32.06 -7.44 -38.98
CA LYS A 387 31.45 -8.51 -39.79
C LYS A 387 30.21 -7.98 -40.49
N THR A 388 29.91 -8.49 -41.68
CA THR A 388 28.68 -8.16 -42.41
C THR A 388 27.90 -9.40 -42.82
N ILE A 389 26.58 -9.25 -42.96
CA ILE A 389 25.71 -10.33 -43.42
C ILE A 389 26.15 -10.84 -44.81
N GLU A 390 26.53 -9.96 -45.73
CA GLU A 390 26.88 -10.36 -47.09
C GLU A 390 28.10 -11.28 -47.14
N LYS A 391 29.05 -11.08 -46.23
CA LYS A 391 30.33 -11.79 -46.24
C LYS A 391 30.40 -12.93 -45.23
N GLU A 392 29.86 -12.73 -44.02
CA GLU A 392 29.95 -13.69 -42.92
C GLU A 392 28.60 -14.30 -42.51
N GLY A 393 27.48 -13.79 -43.03
CA GLY A 393 26.13 -14.26 -42.68
C GLY A 393 25.55 -13.64 -41.40
N TRP A 394 26.27 -12.73 -40.75
CA TRP A 394 25.85 -12.00 -39.55
C TRP A 394 26.60 -10.67 -39.41
N ASN A 395 26.01 -9.70 -38.68
CA ASN A 395 26.63 -8.40 -38.44
C ASN A 395 27.34 -8.36 -37.09
N ALA A 396 28.51 -7.70 -37.05
CA ALA A 396 29.23 -7.39 -35.84
C ALA A 396 29.93 -6.04 -35.97
N THR A 397 30.08 -5.33 -34.86
CA THR A 397 30.70 -4.01 -34.82
C THR A 397 31.70 -3.96 -33.67
N THR A 398 32.88 -3.38 -33.93
CA THR A 398 33.86 -3.03 -32.89
C THR A 398 33.57 -1.63 -32.37
N LEU A 399 33.53 -1.50 -31.05
CA LEU A 399 33.38 -0.24 -30.34
C LEU A 399 34.70 0.08 -29.63
N GLU A 400 35.31 1.21 -29.96
CA GLU A 400 36.42 1.82 -29.22
C GLU A 400 35.82 3.00 -28.42
N LEU A 401 35.85 2.92 -27.09
CA LEU A 401 35.17 3.87 -26.20
C LEU A 401 36.15 4.49 -25.20
N TYR A 402 36.20 5.81 -25.14
CA TYR A 402 36.79 6.54 -24.02
C TYR A 402 35.90 6.40 -22.78
N SER A 403 36.48 6.13 -21.60
CA SER A 403 35.74 5.78 -20.38
C SER A 403 34.75 6.85 -19.92
N HIS A 404 35.02 8.11 -20.25
CA HIS A 404 34.18 9.28 -19.91
C HIS A 404 33.48 9.88 -21.14
N ALA A 405 33.12 9.04 -22.12
CA ALA A 405 32.39 9.46 -23.31
C ALA A 405 30.87 9.42 -23.11
N GLY A 406 30.18 10.45 -23.60
CA GLY A 406 28.71 10.52 -23.59
C GLY A 406 28.16 10.58 -22.18
N THR A 407 27.01 9.92 -21.97
CA THR A 407 26.47 9.70 -20.62
C THR A 407 27.30 8.63 -19.93
N HIS A 408 27.94 8.98 -18.82
CA HIS A 408 28.90 8.10 -18.18
C HIS A 408 28.89 8.25 -16.66
N MET A 409 29.50 7.28 -15.99
CA MET A 409 29.67 7.25 -14.55
C MET A 409 31.15 7.31 -14.21
N ASP A 410 31.50 8.14 -13.24
CA ASP A 410 32.88 8.28 -12.77
C ASP A 410 33.17 7.40 -11.55
N ALA A 411 34.36 6.81 -11.54
CA ALA A 411 34.91 6.11 -10.39
C ALA A 411 35.80 7.04 -9.55
N PRO A 412 35.86 6.87 -8.22
CA PRO A 412 36.80 7.64 -7.41
C PRO A 412 38.27 7.48 -7.78
N VAL A 413 38.69 6.34 -8.36
CA VAL A 413 40.09 6.19 -8.84
C VAL A 413 40.47 7.24 -9.89
N HIS A 414 39.50 7.86 -10.57
CA HIS A 414 39.70 8.87 -11.59
C HIS A 414 40.42 10.13 -11.04
N PHE A 415 40.09 10.55 -9.81
CA PHE A 415 40.66 11.76 -9.17
C PHE A 415 41.27 11.52 -7.77
N VAL A 416 41.05 10.35 -7.17
CA VAL A 416 41.52 9.98 -5.83
C VAL A 416 42.48 8.79 -5.93
N HIS A 417 43.76 9.02 -5.60
CA HIS A 417 44.76 7.95 -5.63
C HIS A 417 44.40 6.81 -4.68
N GLY A 418 44.29 5.58 -5.20
CA GLY A 418 43.83 4.41 -4.44
C GLY A 418 42.32 4.35 -4.21
N GLY A 419 41.54 5.21 -4.89
CA GLY A 419 40.08 5.14 -4.89
C GLY A 419 39.55 3.83 -5.48
N LYS A 420 38.33 3.44 -5.08
CA LYS A 420 37.67 2.24 -5.62
C LYS A 420 37.29 2.45 -7.09
N THR A 421 37.44 1.41 -7.89
CA THR A 421 37.03 1.32 -9.30
C THR A 421 35.54 0.95 -9.40
N LEU A 422 34.92 1.09 -10.59
CA LEU A 422 33.49 0.82 -10.75
C LEU A 422 33.11 -0.65 -10.52
N ASP A 423 33.98 -1.61 -10.87
CA ASP A 423 33.76 -3.04 -10.63
C ASP A 423 33.76 -3.43 -9.14
N GLN A 424 34.22 -2.53 -8.26
CA GLN A 424 34.26 -2.72 -6.81
C GLN A 424 33.12 -2.00 -6.08
N ARG A 425 32.18 -1.40 -6.84
CA ARG A 425 31.08 -0.61 -6.29
C ARG A 425 29.87 -1.47 -5.98
N ASP A 426 29.16 -1.09 -4.92
CA ASP A 426 27.82 -1.60 -4.67
C ASP A 426 26.84 -0.97 -5.66
N LEU A 427 26.19 -1.83 -6.46
CA LEU A 427 25.21 -1.40 -7.46
C LEU A 427 23.93 -0.82 -6.82
N SER A 428 23.70 -1.03 -5.53
CA SER A 428 22.56 -0.42 -4.81
C SER A 428 22.55 1.10 -4.91
N VAL A 429 23.71 1.75 -5.07
CA VAL A 429 23.81 3.20 -5.25
C VAL A 429 23.38 3.62 -6.67
N CYS A 430 23.55 2.74 -7.65
CA CYS A 430 23.28 3.00 -9.07
C CYS A 430 21.80 2.91 -9.44
N CYS A 431 20.97 2.38 -8.54
CA CYS A 431 19.53 2.17 -8.73
C CYS A 431 18.75 2.70 -7.53
N GLY A 432 17.58 3.30 -7.76
CA GLY A 432 16.63 3.64 -6.71
C GLY A 432 15.98 5.01 -6.89
N PRO A 433 15.18 5.44 -5.90
CA PRO A 433 14.52 6.74 -5.92
C PRO A 433 15.53 7.88 -6.06
N ALA A 434 15.22 8.80 -6.97
CA ALA A 434 16.00 9.99 -7.24
C ALA A 434 15.11 11.22 -7.41
N ARG A 435 15.50 12.31 -6.76
CA ARG A 435 14.74 13.56 -6.71
C ARG A 435 15.21 14.49 -7.82
N ILE A 436 14.26 15.11 -8.50
CA ILE A 436 14.53 16.03 -9.60
C ILE A 436 14.76 17.43 -9.03
N VAL A 437 15.99 17.93 -9.15
CA VAL A 437 16.35 19.30 -8.80
C VAL A 437 16.22 20.16 -10.05
N ASN A 438 15.08 20.84 -10.17
CA ASN A 438 14.81 21.68 -11.33
C ASN A 438 15.54 23.02 -11.26
N LEU A 439 16.61 23.16 -12.04
CA LEU A 439 17.47 24.33 -12.17
C LEU A 439 17.37 24.97 -13.58
N ALA A 440 16.44 24.47 -14.40
CA ALA A 440 16.30 24.86 -15.80
C ALA A 440 15.51 26.17 -15.98
N PRO A 441 15.77 26.92 -17.07
CA PRO A 441 16.91 26.75 -17.97
C PRO A 441 18.19 27.35 -17.37
N ALA A 442 19.31 26.65 -17.48
CA ALA A 442 20.60 27.16 -17.02
C ALA A 442 21.24 28.13 -18.03
N SER A 443 21.91 29.16 -17.51
CA SER A 443 22.71 30.12 -18.28
C SER A 443 24.14 29.62 -18.51
N PRO A 444 24.81 30.07 -19.58
CA PRO A 444 26.25 29.85 -19.77
C PRO A 444 27.08 30.14 -18.53
N ARG A 445 27.90 29.17 -18.13
CA ARG A 445 28.76 29.23 -16.94
C ARG A 445 27.98 29.62 -15.68
N GLN A 446 26.74 29.17 -15.54
CA GLN A 446 25.98 29.32 -14.30
C GLN A 446 26.57 28.45 -13.20
N LEU A 447 26.77 29.04 -12.01
CA LEU A 447 27.28 28.36 -10.83
C LEU A 447 26.12 28.06 -9.89
N HIS A 448 25.81 26.79 -9.68
CA HIS A 448 24.74 26.35 -8.79
C HIS A 448 25.23 26.27 -7.35
N THR A 449 24.40 26.78 -6.44
CA THR A 449 24.71 26.95 -5.02
C THR A 449 23.77 26.13 -4.13
N ILE A 450 24.05 26.05 -2.83
CA ILE A 450 23.19 25.38 -1.84
C ILE A 450 21.77 25.98 -1.84
N ASP A 451 21.66 27.30 -1.98
CA ASP A 451 20.38 28.01 -2.02
C ASP A 451 19.53 27.59 -3.23
N ASP A 452 20.16 27.25 -4.36
CA ASP A 452 19.43 26.80 -5.54
C ASP A 452 18.82 25.41 -5.32
N ILE A 453 19.57 24.49 -4.69
CA ILE A 453 19.10 23.14 -4.38
C ILE A 453 17.98 23.18 -3.34
N THR A 454 18.20 23.89 -2.25
CA THR A 454 17.22 24.00 -1.15
C THR A 454 15.95 24.73 -1.59
N ARG A 455 16.04 25.71 -2.50
CA ARG A 455 14.85 26.35 -3.10
C ARG A 455 14.08 25.39 -4.00
N ALA A 456 14.76 24.52 -4.72
CA ALA A 456 14.13 23.61 -5.67
C ALA A 456 13.41 22.43 -4.98
N ILE A 457 14.02 21.85 -3.94
CA ILE A 457 13.55 20.59 -3.34
C ILE A 457 13.41 20.62 -1.82
N GLY A 458 13.75 21.73 -1.14
CA GLY A 458 13.71 21.81 0.32
C GLY A 458 14.88 21.09 0.98
N GLU A 459 14.58 20.28 1.99
CA GLU A 459 15.60 19.51 2.74
C GLU A 459 16.12 18.33 1.91
N VAL A 460 17.40 17.99 2.11
CA VAL A 460 18.10 16.84 1.52
C VAL A 460 18.44 15.87 2.65
N TYR A 461 18.18 14.58 2.42
CA TYR A 461 18.37 13.54 3.43
C TYR A 461 19.55 12.61 3.07
N PRO A 462 20.19 11.98 4.07
CA PRO A 462 21.20 10.95 3.84
C PRO A 462 20.72 9.84 2.91
N GLY A 463 21.53 9.53 1.88
CA GLY A 463 21.21 8.53 0.88
C GLY A 463 20.41 9.05 -0.33
N ASP A 464 20.06 10.34 -0.36
CA ASP A 464 19.38 10.95 -1.51
C ASP A 464 20.22 10.80 -2.79
N ARG A 465 19.52 10.60 -3.91
CA ARG A 465 20.07 10.71 -5.27
C ARG A 465 19.44 11.94 -5.91
N LEU A 466 20.27 12.84 -6.44
CA LEU A 466 19.79 14.12 -6.96
C LEU A 466 20.10 14.23 -8.45
N LEU A 467 19.08 14.45 -9.27
CA LEU A 467 19.23 14.68 -10.71
C LEU A 467 19.04 16.16 -11.02
N PHE A 468 20.08 16.83 -11.51
CA PHE A 468 20.08 18.26 -11.75
C PHE A 468 19.61 18.55 -13.17
N ARG A 469 18.34 18.94 -13.29
CA ARG A 469 17.76 19.37 -14.56
C ARG A 469 18.14 20.81 -14.83
N THR A 470 18.89 21.05 -15.89
CA THR A 470 19.38 22.37 -16.34
C THR A 470 18.91 22.71 -17.76
N ASP A 471 18.32 21.74 -18.46
CA ASP A 471 18.06 21.71 -19.90
C ASP A 471 19.34 21.87 -20.76
N TRP A 472 20.53 21.67 -20.18
CA TRP A 472 21.83 21.95 -20.83
C TRP A 472 22.16 20.97 -21.96
N TYR A 473 21.64 19.74 -21.88
CA TYR A 473 21.80 18.71 -22.91
C TYR A 473 21.30 19.15 -24.29
N LYS A 474 20.41 20.17 -24.37
CA LYS A 474 19.93 20.76 -25.63
C LYS A 474 21.03 21.43 -26.45
N ARG A 475 22.20 21.67 -25.86
CA ARG A 475 23.41 22.18 -26.53
C ARG A 475 24.34 21.08 -27.03
N TYR A 476 24.05 19.81 -26.77
CA TYR A 476 24.88 18.70 -27.21
C TYR A 476 25.17 18.78 -28.73
N GLY A 477 26.44 18.55 -29.10
CA GLY A 477 26.92 18.73 -30.47
C GLY A 477 27.47 20.12 -30.79
N THR A 478 27.39 21.09 -29.87
CA THR A 478 28.02 22.42 -30.03
C THR A 478 29.22 22.61 -29.09
N PRO A 479 30.16 23.52 -29.42
CA PRO A 479 31.28 23.85 -28.52
C PRO A 479 30.81 24.35 -27.15
N GLU A 480 29.71 25.10 -27.10
CA GLU A 480 29.16 25.67 -25.87
C GLU A 480 28.76 24.59 -24.85
N TYR A 481 28.33 23.40 -25.29
CA TYR A 481 28.00 22.29 -24.38
C TYR A 481 29.16 21.97 -23.43
N ARG A 482 30.39 22.06 -23.94
CA ARG A 482 31.62 21.81 -23.18
C ARG A 482 32.21 23.07 -22.57
N ASP A 483 32.28 24.17 -23.31
CA ASP A 483 33.08 25.34 -22.90
C ASP A 483 32.31 26.35 -22.03
N GLU A 484 30.99 26.20 -21.95
CA GLU A 484 30.11 27.09 -21.19
C GLU A 484 29.23 26.36 -20.18
N LEU A 485 29.61 25.13 -19.78
CA LEU A 485 28.77 24.30 -18.93
C LEU A 485 28.34 24.98 -17.61
N PRO A 486 27.10 24.78 -17.15
CA PRO A 486 26.74 25.03 -15.76
C PRO A 486 27.48 24.04 -14.86
N ARG A 487 27.80 24.47 -13.65
CA ARG A 487 28.58 23.66 -12.70
C ARG A 487 28.16 23.91 -11.26
N VAL A 488 28.60 23.06 -10.35
CA VAL A 488 28.37 23.21 -8.91
C VAL A 488 29.48 24.03 -8.26
N SER A 489 29.15 24.83 -7.25
CA SER A 489 30.16 25.46 -6.42
C SER A 489 30.87 24.44 -5.53
N ILE A 490 32.10 24.76 -5.10
CA ILE A 490 32.85 23.89 -4.17
C ILE A 490 32.13 23.78 -2.81
N GLU A 491 31.48 24.86 -2.37
CA GLU A 491 30.65 24.86 -1.15
C GLU A 491 29.44 23.95 -1.29
N LEU A 492 28.81 23.92 -2.47
CA LEU A 492 27.73 22.98 -2.75
C LEU A 492 28.25 21.53 -2.72
N ALA A 493 29.39 21.25 -3.34
CA ALA A 493 30.01 19.90 -3.28
C ALA A 493 30.28 19.46 -1.83
N GLN A 494 30.85 20.34 -1.00
CA GLN A 494 31.10 20.07 0.42
C GLN A 494 29.79 19.85 1.20
N TRP A 495 28.76 20.62 0.89
CA TRP A 495 27.45 20.49 1.53
C TRP A 495 26.77 19.17 1.17
N LEU A 496 26.80 18.74 -0.09
CA LEU A 496 26.26 17.45 -0.54
C LEU A 496 26.91 16.27 0.21
N VAL A 497 28.24 16.33 0.39
CA VAL A 497 28.99 15.36 1.20
C VAL A 497 28.53 15.38 2.66
N LYS A 498 28.37 16.57 3.24
CA LYS A 498 27.88 16.72 4.62
C LYS A 498 26.48 16.14 4.81
N GLN A 499 25.61 16.28 3.81
CA GLN A 499 24.27 15.68 3.80
C GLN A 499 24.26 14.18 3.48
N GLN A 500 25.43 13.57 3.20
CA GLN A 500 25.55 12.16 2.86
C GLN A 500 24.73 11.77 1.62
N VAL A 501 24.71 12.63 0.60
CA VAL A 501 24.11 12.34 -0.70
C VAL A 501 24.81 11.13 -1.32
N ALA A 502 24.03 10.17 -1.82
CA ALA A 502 24.56 8.95 -2.42
C ALA A 502 25.07 9.17 -3.85
N MET A 503 24.35 9.98 -4.64
CA MET A 503 24.66 10.22 -6.05
C MET A 503 24.16 11.59 -6.50
N ILE A 504 24.91 12.21 -7.41
CA ILE A 504 24.41 13.29 -8.26
C ILE A 504 24.47 12.91 -9.74
N GLY A 505 23.44 13.29 -10.48
CA GLY A 505 23.36 13.18 -11.94
C GLY A 505 23.24 14.55 -12.58
N VAL A 506 24.06 14.85 -13.60
CA VAL A 506 24.07 16.16 -14.28
C VAL A 506 23.98 16.01 -15.80
N GLU A 507 23.32 16.95 -16.46
CA GLU A 507 23.26 17.07 -17.93
C GLU A 507 24.54 17.60 -18.63
N PRO A 508 25.29 18.57 -18.08
CA PRO A 508 26.58 18.95 -18.64
C PRO A 508 27.58 17.77 -18.69
N PRO A 509 28.64 17.88 -19.52
CA PRO A 509 29.66 16.84 -19.65
C PRO A 509 30.63 16.78 -18.46
N SER A 510 30.37 17.54 -17.39
CA SER A 510 31.14 17.59 -16.15
C SER A 510 30.33 18.30 -15.07
N VAL A 511 30.55 17.98 -13.79
CA VAL A 511 30.04 18.75 -12.64
C VAL A 511 30.81 20.06 -12.39
N ALA A 512 31.98 20.23 -13.01
CA ALA A 512 32.92 21.34 -12.82
C ALA A 512 33.56 21.81 -14.14
N ASP A 513 34.10 23.03 -14.19
CA ASP A 513 34.70 23.58 -15.42
C ASP A 513 35.87 22.75 -15.95
N VAL A 514 35.67 22.09 -17.10
CA VAL A 514 36.65 21.22 -17.76
C VAL A 514 37.86 21.98 -18.32
N ASN A 515 37.76 23.31 -18.43
CA ASN A 515 38.84 24.20 -18.86
C ASN A 515 39.62 24.79 -17.67
N ASN A 516 39.19 24.50 -16.43
CA ASN A 516 39.86 24.90 -15.19
C ASN A 516 40.24 23.68 -14.36
N ILE A 517 41.45 23.16 -14.58
CA ILE A 517 41.92 21.92 -13.94
C ILE A 517 41.89 21.95 -12.40
N THR A 518 42.11 23.13 -11.81
CA THR A 518 42.10 23.31 -10.35
C THR A 518 40.68 23.11 -9.81
N GLU A 519 39.70 23.77 -10.43
CA GLU A 519 38.29 23.62 -10.07
C GLU A 519 37.81 22.19 -10.29
N LEU A 520 38.05 21.66 -11.51
CA LEU A 520 37.71 20.29 -11.90
C LEU A 520 38.20 19.28 -10.86
N THR A 521 39.49 19.33 -10.54
CA THR A 521 40.10 18.40 -9.57
C THR A 521 39.50 18.59 -8.18
N SER A 522 39.34 19.83 -7.71
CA SER A 522 38.87 20.11 -6.35
C SER A 522 37.43 19.65 -6.10
N VAL A 523 36.53 19.84 -7.06
CA VAL A 523 35.12 19.43 -6.95
C VAL A 523 35.00 17.92 -6.96
N HIS A 524 35.63 17.24 -7.92
CA HIS A 524 35.59 15.78 -8.03
C HIS A 524 36.19 15.10 -6.79
N GLN A 525 37.36 15.57 -6.34
CA GLN A 525 37.98 15.04 -5.11
C GLN A 525 37.07 15.24 -3.90
N THR A 526 36.42 16.39 -3.77
CA THR A 526 35.50 16.64 -2.65
C THR A 526 34.36 15.62 -2.63
N LEU A 527 33.66 15.46 -3.75
CA LEU A 527 32.54 14.52 -3.88
C LEU A 527 32.97 13.07 -3.64
N PHE A 528 34.06 12.63 -4.25
CA PHE A 528 34.53 11.24 -4.12
C PHE A 528 35.07 10.90 -2.73
N HIS A 529 35.76 11.82 -2.06
CA HIS A 529 36.16 11.59 -0.66
C HIS A 529 34.94 11.46 0.26
N GLY A 530 33.84 12.14 -0.06
CA GLY A 530 32.56 12.01 0.64
C GLY A 530 31.71 10.81 0.23
N GLY A 531 32.15 10.02 -0.75
CA GLY A 531 31.43 8.84 -1.24
C GLY A 531 30.28 9.13 -2.21
N VAL A 532 30.14 10.37 -2.69
CA VAL A 532 29.10 10.75 -3.66
C VAL A 532 29.46 10.22 -5.04
N LEU A 533 28.57 9.44 -5.64
CA LEU A 533 28.71 8.94 -7.02
C LEU A 533 28.30 10.02 -8.03
N ILE A 534 28.96 10.06 -9.19
CA ILE A 534 28.69 11.07 -10.22
C ILE A 534 28.29 10.37 -11.52
N VAL A 535 27.17 10.82 -12.11
CA VAL A 535 26.75 10.48 -13.47
C VAL A 535 26.66 11.77 -14.28
N GLU A 536 27.39 11.84 -15.38
CA GLU A 536 27.53 13.06 -16.19
C GLU A 536 27.00 12.85 -17.60
N GLY A 537 26.70 13.95 -18.28
CA GLY A 537 26.20 13.93 -19.65
C GLY A 537 24.80 13.33 -19.77
N LEU A 538 23.94 13.48 -18.75
CA LEU A 538 22.54 13.09 -18.87
C LEU A 538 21.79 13.94 -19.92
N ALA A 539 20.70 13.41 -20.44
CA ALA A 539 19.84 14.07 -21.41
C ALA A 539 18.37 13.91 -21.03
N ASN A 540 17.49 14.71 -21.64
CA ASN A 540 16.04 14.53 -21.57
C ASN A 540 15.39 14.62 -20.18
N LEU A 541 16.05 15.24 -19.19
CA LEU A 541 15.44 15.43 -17.87
C LEU A 541 14.19 16.34 -17.94
N ASP A 542 14.04 17.12 -19.00
CA ASP A 542 12.86 17.95 -19.28
C ASP A 542 11.60 17.15 -19.67
N ARG A 543 11.76 15.86 -19.98
CA ARG A 543 10.65 14.94 -20.25
C ARG A 543 10.05 14.34 -18.98
N LEU A 544 10.74 14.48 -17.84
CA LEU A 544 10.25 14.01 -16.54
C LEU A 544 9.16 14.97 -16.04
N THR A 545 8.07 14.38 -15.56
CA THR A 545 6.87 15.06 -15.06
C THR A 545 6.75 14.96 -13.54
N GLN A 546 7.37 13.97 -12.90
CA GLN A 546 7.31 13.72 -11.47
C GLN A 546 8.50 14.35 -10.72
N PRO A 547 8.29 14.80 -9.46
CA PRO A 547 9.36 15.38 -8.63
C PRO A 547 10.38 14.34 -8.14
N GLU A 548 10.02 13.06 -8.16
CA GLU A 548 10.84 11.92 -7.81
C GLU A 548 10.59 10.79 -8.80
N VAL A 549 11.64 10.08 -9.19
CA VAL A 549 11.58 8.97 -10.15
C VAL A 549 12.46 7.82 -9.70
N GLU A 550 12.17 6.60 -10.15
CA GLU A 550 13.13 5.50 -10.02
C GLU A 550 14.23 5.69 -11.08
N PHE A 551 15.47 5.95 -10.65
CA PHE A 551 16.61 6.15 -11.53
C PHE A 551 17.51 4.92 -11.56
N ILE A 552 17.98 4.56 -12.76
CA ILE A 552 18.88 3.42 -12.97
C ILE A 552 19.98 3.85 -13.94
N ALA A 553 21.24 3.77 -13.52
CA ALA A 553 22.41 3.98 -14.36
C ALA A 553 23.50 2.96 -14.02
N LEU A 554 23.58 1.88 -14.80
CA LEU A 554 24.50 0.77 -14.53
C LEU A 554 25.71 0.82 -15.49
N PRO A 555 26.95 0.86 -14.97
CA PRO A 555 28.14 0.77 -15.80
C PRO A 555 28.40 -0.66 -16.27
N LEU A 556 29.14 -0.80 -17.38
CA LEU A 556 29.74 -2.07 -17.73
C LEU A 556 30.72 -2.49 -16.62
N CYS A 557 30.77 -3.78 -16.32
CA CYS A 557 31.70 -4.33 -15.34
C CYS A 557 33.13 -4.45 -15.92
N ILE A 558 33.77 -3.30 -16.14
CA ILE A 558 35.15 -3.20 -16.60
C ILE A 558 36.07 -3.31 -15.38
N ILE A 559 36.87 -4.37 -15.33
CA ILE A 559 37.84 -4.60 -14.25
C ILE A 559 38.82 -3.43 -14.22
N GLY A 560 38.88 -2.73 -13.08
CA GLY A 560 39.78 -1.60 -12.89
C GLY A 560 39.34 -0.29 -13.54
N GLY A 561 38.07 -0.17 -13.96
CA GLY A 561 37.56 1.00 -14.68
C GLY A 561 37.57 2.29 -13.85
N ASP A 562 38.07 3.37 -14.46
CA ASP A 562 38.10 4.74 -13.93
C ASP A 562 36.84 5.55 -14.27
N GLY A 563 36.17 5.17 -15.34
CA GLY A 563 34.84 5.61 -15.73
C GLY A 563 34.22 4.59 -16.67
N CYS A 564 32.94 4.73 -16.95
CA CYS A 564 32.28 3.91 -17.96
C CYS A 564 31.07 4.63 -18.55
N PRO A 565 30.86 4.60 -19.88
CA PRO A 565 29.57 4.96 -20.47
C PRO A 565 28.45 4.11 -19.87
N VAL A 566 27.31 4.73 -19.60
CA VAL A 566 26.15 4.08 -18.97
C VAL A 566 24.89 4.28 -19.79
N ARG A 567 23.97 3.32 -19.68
CA ARG A 567 22.57 3.55 -20.05
C ARG A 567 21.84 4.05 -18.82
N ALA A 568 21.57 5.36 -18.78
CA ALA A 568 20.79 5.99 -17.73
C ALA A 568 19.31 6.03 -18.14
N ILE A 569 18.42 5.55 -17.27
CA ILE A 569 16.96 5.64 -17.44
C ILE A 569 16.30 6.15 -16.16
N ALA A 570 15.16 6.82 -16.34
CA ALA A 570 14.21 7.10 -15.27
C ALA A 570 12.89 6.38 -15.56
N ILE A 571 12.21 5.96 -14.50
CA ILE A 571 10.91 5.30 -14.57
C ILE A 571 9.92 6.14 -13.77
N GLU A 572 8.90 6.65 -14.45
CA GLU A 572 7.73 7.28 -13.84
C GLU A 572 6.59 6.25 -13.76
N GLU A 573 5.86 6.23 -12.64
CA GLU A 573 4.65 5.42 -12.51
C GLU A 573 3.44 6.28 -12.90
N ASP A 574 2.70 5.88 -13.94
CA ASP A 574 1.54 6.66 -14.40
C ASP A 574 0.46 6.71 -13.30
N GLU A 575 0.26 7.88 -12.68
CA GLU A 575 -0.80 8.13 -11.67
C GLU A 575 -2.21 7.94 -12.25
N ALA A 576 -2.36 7.87 -13.57
CA ALA A 576 -3.65 7.74 -14.27
C ALA A 576 -4.36 6.37 -14.05
N ASN A 577 -3.80 5.48 -13.23
CA ASN A 577 -4.43 4.22 -12.83
C ASN A 577 -4.65 4.08 -11.30
N LEU A 578 -4.57 5.17 -10.53
CA LEU A 578 -4.86 5.19 -9.09
C LEU A 578 -6.35 5.43 -8.79
#